data_AF-A0AAN8EAN1-F1
#
_entry.id   AF-A0AAN8EAN1-F1
#
_cell.length_a   1.000
_cell.length_b   1.000
_cell.length_c   1.000
_cell.angle_alpha   90.00
_cell.angle_beta   90.00
_cell.angle_gamma   90.00
#
_symmetry.space_group_name_H-M   'P 1'
#
loop_
_entity.id
_entity.type
_entity.pdbx_description
1 polymer ?
#
loop_
_entity_poly.entity_id
_entity_poly.type
_entity_poly.pdbx_seq_one_letter_code
_entity_poly.pdbx_strand_id
1 'polypeptide(L)'
;MNTGPRLYGFAEFVSQPSPLRSSFGSQNSESTGLSFWDPAYTPATSPPASERGSAIRSASAVSTAVDLLSPVTLSFTKGSKLFKLKYSKVVVCKDVSGSIRCIELSDPSSLSGAFVHTFVNGRKPIPHLEQPATSTQKSLRVCFLEDQNVQVAQAVFNTQPQYTFERGSDCDKFQEAVLGVAVLFVAGVAEIVSKGRGEEAISQNLRICRSTTGALSLLFFANSQRKEKKRYYSLPVDAIDSVEPPKKSGKPVQMKLATSSELSAQLKALNILFIDGNDAKRMCTLMQAADVKITGR
;
A
#
# COMPACT_ATOMS: atom_id res chain seq x y z
N MET A 1 5.55 -47.63 -13.57
CA MET A 1 4.37 -47.39 -12.72
C MET A 1 4.91 -47.02 -11.34
N ASN A 2 5.11 -45.74 -11.03
CA ASN A 2 4.18 -44.70 -10.54
C ASN A 2 3.69 -44.90 -9.09
N THR A 3 3.53 -43.76 -8.39
CA THR A 3 3.24 -43.49 -6.95
C THR A 3 4.47 -43.55 -6.04
N GLY A 4 4.99 -42.49 -5.40
CA GLY A 4 4.61 -41.09 -5.19
C GLY A 4 5.00 -40.70 -3.75
N PRO A 5 5.65 -39.56 -3.45
CA PRO A 5 5.87 -39.17 -2.06
C PRO A 5 4.92 -38.05 -1.60
N ARG A 6 4.26 -38.37 -0.48
CA ARG A 6 3.76 -37.57 0.64
C ARG A 6 4.05 -36.06 0.62
N LEU A 7 2.98 -35.26 0.73
CA LEU A 7 3.01 -33.89 1.23
C LEU A 7 2.68 -33.90 2.72
N TYR A 8 3.61 -33.41 3.55
CA TYR A 8 3.40 -33.12 4.97
C TYR A 8 3.22 -31.62 5.19
N GLY A 9 2.20 -31.30 5.98
CA GLY A 9 2.06 -30.23 6.97
C GLY A 9 2.79 -28.89 6.76
N PHE A 10 2.01 -27.83 6.60
CA PHE A 10 2.42 -26.47 6.93
C PHE A 10 2.59 -26.35 8.46
N ALA A 11 3.80 -26.00 8.89
CA ALA A 11 4.15 -25.75 10.28
C ALA A 11 3.85 -24.31 10.69
N GLU A 12 3.25 -24.16 11.87
CA GLU A 12 3.16 -22.93 12.68
C GLU A 12 4.57 -22.40 12.99
N PHE A 13 4.80 -21.10 12.78
CA PHE A 13 6.03 -20.44 13.23
C PHE A 13 5.83 -19.86 14.64
N VAL A 14 6.50 -20.50 15.61
CA VAL A 14 6.71 -20.02 16.98
C VAL A 14 7.77 -18.91 16.95
N SER A 15 7.47 -17.78 17.60
CA SER A 15 8.39 -16.65 17.75
C SER A 15 9.27 -16.80 19.00
N GLN A 16 10.59 -16.58 18.88
CA GLN A 16 11.50 -16.39 20.02
C GLN A 16 12.62 -15.38 19.71
N PRO A 17 13.24 -14.73 20.73
CA PRO A 17 13.71 -13.34 20.67
C PRO A 17 15.22 -13.12 20.44
N SER A 18 15.58 -11.89 20.04
CA SER A 18 16.93 -11.37 19.70
C SER A 18 17.88 -11.15 20.89
N PRO A 19 19.19 -10.92 20.61
CA PRO A 19 19.94 -9.87 21.34
C PRO A 19 20.88 -8.96 20.49
N LEU A 20 20.85 -7.66 20.83
CA LEU A 20 21.90 -6.62 21.04
C LEU A 20 22.93 -6.15 19.95
N ARG A 21 22.83 -4.84 19.61
CA ARG A 21 23.82 -3.70 19.48
C ARG A 21 25.29 -3.96 19.06
N SER A 22 26.09 -3.09 18.41
CA SER A 22 26.02 -1.74 17.79
C SER A 22 27.42 -1.35 17.25
N SER A 23 27.56 -0.48 16.23
CA SER A 23 28.62 0.58 16.16
C SER A 23 28.44 1.56 14.97
N PHE A 24 28.83 2.81 15.21
CA PHE A 24 28.60 4.04 14.44
C PHE A 24 29.71 4.41 13.43
N GLY A 25 29.38 5.25 12.45
CA GLY A 25 30.32 6.08 11.68
C GLY A 25 29.59 7.09 10.77
N SER A 26 29.82 8.39 10.99
CA SER A 26 29.23 9.53 10.26
C SER A 26 30.14 10.02 9.12
N GLN A 27 29.57 10.53 8.02
CA GLN A 27 29.97 11.81 7.38
C GLN A 27 29.03 12.23 6.21
N ASN A 28 28.87 13.55 6.08
CA ASN A 28 27.94 14.31 5.22
C ASN A 28 28.33 14.39 3.74
N SER A 29 27.34 14.55 2.85
CA SER A 29 27.37 15.49 1.70
C SER A 29 25.97 15.72 1.12
N GLU A 30 25.70 16.97 0.74
CA GLU A 30 24.42 17.51 0.26
C GLU A 30 24.07 17.01 -1.15
N SER A 31 22.84 16.50 -1.35
CA SER A 31 22.11 16.58 -2.62
C SER A 31 20.62 16.21 -2.43
N THR A 32 19.76 16.89 -3.19
CA THR A 32 18.30 16.74 -3.39
C THR A 32 17.67 15.43 -2.86
N GLY A 33 16.93 15.56 -1.76
CA GLY A 33 16.58 14.46 -0.85
C GLY A 33 15.57 13.43 -1.36
N LEU A 34 16.04 12.19 -1.45
CA LEU A 34 15.29 10.95 -1.33
C LEU A 34 14.91 10.74 0.15
N SER A 35 13.65 10.47 0.48
CA SER A 35 13.24 10.21 1.87
C SER A 35 13.63 8.79 2.31
N PHE A 36 14.75 8.67 3.03
CA PHE A 36 15.34 7.41 3.51
C PHE A 36 15.51 7.45 5.04
N TRP A 37 14.51 7.09 5.85
CA TRP A 37 14.62 7.26 7.31
C TRP A 37 14.56 5.95 8.12
N ASP A 38 15.61 5.72 8.90
CA ASP A 38 15.82 4.67 9.92
C ASP A 38 15.56 5.27 11.33
N PRO A 39 15.07 4.52 12.34
CA PRO A 39 14.60 5.10 13.59
C PRO A 39 15.68 5.05 14.68
N ALA A 40 15.93 6.17 15.34
CA ALA A 40 16.58 6.18 16.65
C ALA A 40 15.96 7.24 17.55
N TYR A 41 15.74 6.84 18.80
CA TYR A 41 15.39 7.60 20.01
C TYR A 41 13.90 7.77 20.38
N THR A 42 13.50 6.97 21.38
CA THR A 42 12.57 7.32 22.47
C THR A 42 13.42 7.50 23.75
N PRO A 43 13.01 8.31 24.76
CA PRO A 43 11.99 7.86 25.70
C PRO A 43 10.94 8.92 26.11
N ALA A 44 9.91 8.38 26.75
CA ALA A 44 8.64 8.97 27.18
C ALA A 44 8.71 10.01 28.30
N THR A 45 7.61 10.77 28.44
CA THR A 45 7.06 11.16 29.76
C THR A 45 5.58 11.54 29.61
N SER A 46 4.75 11.03 30.51
CA SER A 46 3.29 11.27 30.62
C SER A 46 2.99 12.33 31.72
N PRO A 47 1.73 12.66 32.02
CA PRO A 47 0.98 13.85 31.56
C PRO A 47 0.71 14.88 32.69
N PRO A 48 -0.06 15.96 32.43
CA PRO A 48 -1.15 16.22 33.36
C PRO A 48 -2.51 16.49 32.68
N ALA A 49 -3.55 16.17 33.45
CA ALA A 49 -4.96 16.33 33.14
C ALA A 49 -5.43 17.79 33.32
N SER A 50 -6.28 18.27 32.42
CA SER A 50 -7.53 19.00 32.73
C SER A 50 -8.16 19.57 31.44
N GLU A 51 -9.48 19.37 31.35
CA GLU A 51 -10.48 20.23 30.71
C GLU A 51 -10.27 20.70 29.26
N ARG A 52 -11.12 20.20 28.35
CA ARG A 52 -12.03 21.04 27.55
C ARG A 52 -12.90 20.17 26.64
N GLY A 53 -14.20 20.47 26.65
CA GLY A 53 -15.14 19.90 25.71
C GLY A 53 -14.83 20.26 24.25
N SER A 54 -15.36 19.43 23.35
CA SER A 54 -15.84 19.81 22.02
C SER A 54 -15.03 20.91 21.29
N ALA A 55 -13.76 20.67 20.97
CA ALA A 55 -13.05 21.51 20.02
C ALA A 55 -11.81 20.80 19.43
N ILE A 56 -12.01 19.71 18.68
CA ILE A 56 -11.07 19.34 17.61
C ILE A 56 -11.75 19.68 16.27
N ARG A 57 -12.08 20.95 16.10
CA ARG A 57 -12.12 21.57 14.78
C ARG A 57 -10.98 22.55 14.72
N SER A 58 -9.76 22.03 14.85
CA SER A 58 -8.56 22.82 14.59
C SER A 58 -8.55 23.19 13.11
N ALA A 59 -8.45 24.49 12.87
CA ALA A 59 -8.58 25.15 11.59
C ALA A 59 -7.67 24.56 10.51
N SER A 60 -8.23 24.44 9.30
CA SER A 60 -7.61 24.00 8.04
C SER A 60 -7.35 22.50 7.84
N ALA A 61 -8.24 21.62 8.33
CA ALA A 61 -8.28 20.24 7.84
C ALA A 61 -9.02 20.19 6.48
N VAL A 62 -8.37 19.63 5.46
CA VAL A 62 -9.02 19.36 4.16
C VAL A 62 -9.65 17.98 4.24
N SER A 63 -10.97 17.90 4.10
CA SER A 63 -11.70 16.63 4.10
C SER A 63 -12.16 16.28 2.69
N THR A 64 -11.94 15.03 2.28
CA THR A 64 -12.42 14.49 1.01
C THR A 64 -13.46 13.41 1.29
N ALA A 65 -14.71 13.67 0.93
CA ALA A 65 -15.74 12.62 0.93
C ALA A 65 -15.45 11.63 -0.21
N VAL A 66 -15.57 10.34 0.07
CA VAL A 66 -15.43 9.29 -0.94
C VAL A 66 -16.83 8.87 -1.36
N ASP A 67 -17.19 9.20 -2.60
CA ASP A 67 -18.50 8.90 -3.16
C ASP A 67 -18.59 7.41 -3.55
N LEU A 68 -18.99 6.58 -2.59
CA LEU A 68 -19.18 5.15 -2.78
C LEU A 68 -20.53 4.85 -3.44
N LEU A 69 -20.55 3.86 -4.35
CA LEU A 69 -21.77 3.34 -4.96
C LEU A 69 -22.42 2.24 -4.09
N SER A 70 -21.62 1.51 -3.32
CA SER A 70 -22.07 0.51 -2.35
C SER A 70 -21.47 0.78 -0.95
N PRO A 71 -22.18 0.46 0.15
CA PRO A 71 -21.62 0.56 1.50
C PRO A 71 -20.33 -0.28 1.65
N VAL A 72 -19.34 0.29 2.34
CA VAL A 72 -18.11 -0.42 2.70
C VAL A 72 -18.33 -1.27 3.96
N THR A 73 -17.84 -2.50 3.97
CA THR A 73 -17.82 -3.32 5.18
C THR A 73 -16.48 -3.18 5.88
N LEU A 74 -16.49 -2.65 7.09
CA LEU A 74 -15.33 -2.58 7.97
C LEU A 74 -15.30 -3.79 8.90
N SER A 75 -14.17 -4.49 8.97
CA SER A 75 -13.93 -5.54 9.95
C SER A 75 -12.66 -5.34 10.75
N PHE A 76 -12.69 -5.67 12.03
CA PHE A 76 -11.54 -5.58 12.93
C PHE A 76 -11.71 -6.53 14.13
N THR A 77 -10.61 -6.88 14.79
CA THR A 77 -10.62 -7.70 16.00
C THR A 77 -10.37 -6.85 17.23
N LYS A 78 -11.05 -7.17 18.33
CA LYS A 78 -10.78 -6.63 19.66
C LYS A 78 -10.82 -7.77 20.67
N GLY A 79 -9.64 -8.12 21.20
CA GLY A 79 -9.47 -9.40 21.90
C GLY A 79 -9.72 -10.57 20.95
N SER A 80 -10.54 -11.54 21.37
CA SER A 80 -10.92 -12.70 20.56
C SER A 80 -12.16 -12.48 19.68
N LYS A 81 -12.77 -11.29 19.71
CA LYS A 81 -14.01 -11.01 18.99
C LYS A 81 -13.74 -10.30 17.68
N LEU A 82 -14.33 -10.82 16.60
CA LEU A 82 -14.38 -10.17 15.29
C LEU A 82 -15.63 -9.31 15.18
N PHE A 83 -15.44 -8.04 14.84
CA PHE A 83 -16.52 -7.10 14.57
C PHE A 83 -16.62 -6.87 13.06
N LYS A 84 -17.85 -6.75 12.55
CA LYS A 84 -18.15 -6.39 11.16
C LYS A 84 -19.24 -5.34 11.14
N LEU A 85 -18.95 -4.18 10.58
CA LEU A 85 -19.83 -3.02 10.53
C LEU A 85 -19.92 -2.55 9.08
N LYS A 86 -21.08 -2.02 8.68
CA LYS A 86 -21.27 -1.43 7.36
C LYS A 86 -21.40 0.07 7.48
N TYR A 87 -20.74 0.79 6.58
CA TYR A 87 -20.77 2.24 6.53
C TYR A 87 -21.08 2.71 5.12
N SER A 88 -21.97 3.69 5.01
CA SER A 88 -22.37 4.30 3.74
C SER A 88 -21.60 5.57 3.42
N LYS A 89 -20.96 6.19 4.42
CA LYS A 89 -20.14 7.40 4.24
C LYS A 89 -18.71 7.17 4.71
N VAL A 90 -17.77 7.58 3.87
CA VAL A 90 -16.34 7.57 4.15
C VAL A 90 -15.78 8.95 3.89
N VAL A 91 -15.09 9.52 4.86
CA VAL A 91 -14.42 10.82 4.75
C VAL A 91 -12.94 10.64 5.07
N VAL A 92 -12.08 11.05 4.15
CA VAL A 92 -10.63 11.08 4.36
C VAL A 92 -10.24 12.48 4.79
N CYS A 93 -9.75 12.61 6.03
CA CYS A 93 -9.33 13.88 6.61
C CYS A 93 -7.82 14.05 6.46
N LYS A 94 -7.39 15.18 5.90
CA LYS A 94 -5.99 15.55 5.69
C LYS A 94 -5.63 16.77 6.53
N ASP A 95 -4.37 16.87 6.90
CA ASP A 95 -3.79 18.07 7.49
C ASP A 95 -3.50 19.13 6.41
N VAL A 96 -2.98 20.29 6.85
CA VAL A 96 -2.62 21.42 6.00
C VAL A 96 -1.52 21.09 4.98
N SER A 97 -0.69 20.08 5.25
CA SER A 97 0.35 19.62 4.33
C SER A 97 -0.20 18.69 3.24
N GLY A 98 -1.49 18.32 3.32
CA GLY A 98 -2.13 17.34 2.45
C GLY A 98 -1.87 15.90 2.89
N SER A 99 -1.21 15.68 4.03
CA SER A 99 -0.99 14.35 4.59
C SER A 99 -2.26 13.88 5.28
N ILE A 100 -2.58 12.60 5.12
CA ILE A 100 -3.77 12.00 5.74
C ILE A 100 -3.59 11.88 7.25
N ARG A 101 -4.61 12.34 7.99
CA ARG A 101 -4.67 12.29 9.45
C ARG A 101 -5.56 11.14 9.92
N CYS A 102 -6.76 11.02 9.36
CA CYS A 102 -7.70 9.97 9.72
C CYS A 102 -8.71 9.67 8.62
N ILE A 103 -9.37 8.52 8.75
CA ILE A 103 -10.55 8.12 7.99
C ILE A 103 -11.74 8.08 8.96
N GLU A 104 -12.79 8.81 8.64
CA GLU A 104 -14.03 8.84 9.39
C GLU A 104 -15.10 8.06 8.61
N LEU A 105 -15.69 7.07 9.28
CA LEU A 105 -16.74 6.22 8.75
C LEU A 105 -18.02 6.51 9.53
N SER A 106 -19.10 6.76 8.82
CA SER A 106 -20.40 6.97 9.44
C SER A 106 -21.50 6.34 8.60
N ASP A 107 -22.58 6.01 9.29
CA ASP A 107 -23.82 5.59 8.66
C ASP A 107 -24.93 6.47 9.23
N PRO A 108 -25.62 7.28 8.40
CA PRO A 108 -26.61 8.24 8.87
C PRO A 108 -27.82 7.57 9.54
N SER A 109 -28.03 6.27 9.31
CA SER A 109 -29.04 5.45 9.98
C SER A 109 -28.58 4.84 11.31
N SER A 110 -27.29 4.87 11.63
CA SER A 110 -26.75 4.18 12.80
C SER A 110 -26.68 5.09 14.03
N LEU A 111 -27.16 4.59 15.16
CA LEU A 111 -26.98 5.23 16.48
C LEU A 111 -25.57 5.02 17.04
N SER A 112 -24.80 4.09 16.45
CA SER A 112 -23.39 3.92 16.75
C SER A 112 -22.63 5.11 16.20
N GLY A 113 -22.01 5.90 17.09
CA GLY A 113 -21.19 7.05 16.69
C GLY A 113 -20.13 6.68 15.65
N ALA A 114 -19.59 7.70 14.98
CA ALA A 114 -18.62 7.51 13.90
C ALA A 114 -17.43 6.63 14.31
N PHE A 115 -16.99 5.78 13.39
CA PHE A 115 -15.73 5.06 13.52
C PHE A 115 -14.62 5.92 12.96
N VAL A 116 -13.64 6.25 13.78
CA VAL A 116 -12.50 7.09 13.39
C VAL A 116 -11.24 6.24 13.41
N HIS A 117 -10.60 6.10 12.26
CA HIS A 117 -9.30 5.47 12.09
C HIS A 117 -8.23 6.55 11.95
N THR A 118 -7.36 6.68 12.94
CA THR A 118 -6.28 7.69 12.96
C THR A 118 -4.93 7.06 12.62
N PHE A 119 -4.19 7.71 11.74
CA PHE A 119 -2.82 7.33 11.39
C PHE A 119 -1.85 7.96 12.38
N VAL A 120 -1.04 7.13 13.03
CA VAL A 120 -0.19 7.54 14.18
C VAL A 120 1.21 7.97 13.74
N ASN A 121 1.63 7.51 12.57
CA ASN A 121 2.97 7.70 12.05
C ASN A 121 2.87 8.72 10.92
N GLY A 122 3.60 9.84 10.99
CA GLY A 122 3.67 10.86 9.92
C GLY A 122 4.20 10.35 8.56
N ARG A 123 4.22 9.04 8.35
CA ARG A 123 4.44 8.37 7.07
C ARG A 123 3.12 8.32 6.31
N LYS A 124 3.20 8.55 5.00
CA LYS A 124 2.05 8.41 4.11
C LYS A 124 1.57 6.95 4.12
N PRO A 125 0.37 6.65 4.64
CA PRO A 125 -0.14 5.28 4.69
C PRO A 125 -0.45 4.81 3.27
N ILE A 126 -0.07 3.57 2.98
CA ILE A 126 -0.33 2.95 1.69
C ILE A 126 -1.39 1.86 1.89
N PRO A 127 -2.59 2.00 1.28
CA PRO A 127 -3.63 0.99 1.36
C PRO A 127 -3.13 -0.29 0.68
N HIS A 128 -3.11 -1.39 1.42
CA HIS A 128 -2.68 -2.71 0.96
C HIS A 128 -3.87 -3.53 0.50
N LEU A 129 -3.88 -3.95 -0.76
CA LEU A 129 -4.83 -4.94 -1.25
C LEU A 129 -4.35 -6.33 -0.83
N GLU A 130 -5.11 -6.98 0.06
CA GLU A 130 -4.71 -8.23 0.69
C GLU A 130 -4.60 -9.41 -0.28
N GLN A 131 -5.35 -9.35 -1.39
CA GLN A 131 -5.32 -10.36 -2.44
C GLN A 131 -4.98 -9.68 -3.76
N PRO A 132 -4.22 -10.36 -4.65
CA PRO A 132 -4.00 -9.90 -6.00
C PRO A 132 -5.33 -9.63 -6.71
N ALA A 133 -5.49 -8.44 -7.26
CA ALA A 133 -6.67 -8.07 -8.02
C ALA A 133 -6.74 -8.93 -9.28
N THR A 134 -7.87 -9.61 -9.47
CA THR A 134 -8.15 -10.37 -10.70
C THR A 134 -9.47 -9.93 -11.30
N SER A 135 -9.62 -10.13 -12.59
CA SER A 135 -10.84 -9.84 -13.35
C SER A 135 -12.08 -10.59 -12.85
N THR A 136 -11.91 -11.68 -12.10
CA THR A 136 -12.99 -12.54 -11.59
C THR A 136 -13.37 -12.28 -10.13
N GLN A 137 -12.64 -11.39 -9.44
CA GLN A 137 -12.82 -11.17 -8.02
C GLN A 137 -14.11 -10.40 -7.73
N LYS A 138 -14.92 -10.92 -6.79
CA LYS A 138 -16.22 -10.32 -6.43
C LYS A 138 -16.11 -9.15 -5.45
N SER A 139 -15.04 -9.08 -4.67
CA SER A 139 -14.84 -8.06 -3.66
C SER A 139 -13.36 -7.84 -3.40
N LEU A 140 -12.97 -6.60 -3.14
CA LEU A 140 -11.59 -6.23 -2.80
C LEU A 140 -11.50 -5.90 -1.32
N ARG A 141 -10.43 -6.36 -0.67
CA ARG A 141 -10.16 -6.08 0.74
C ARG A 141 -8.88 -5.27 0.87
N VAL A 142 -8.99 -4.14 1.56
CA VAL A 142 -7.91 -3.21 1.82
C VAL A 142 -7.62 -3.17 3.32
N CYS A 143 -6.34 -3.26 3.67
CA CYS A 143 -5.85 -3.04 5.03
C CYS A 143 -4.63 -2.11 5.01
N PHE A 144 -4.09 -1.83 6.19
CA PHE A 144 -2.82 -1.13 6.35
C PHE A 144 -1.87 -2.05 7.10
N LEU A 145 -0.59 -2.07 6.71
CA LEU A 145 0.36 -3.07 7.21
C LEU A 145 0.63 -2.98 8.72
N GLU A 146 0.56 -1.76 9.26
CA GLU A 146 0.77 -1.48 10.68
C GLU A 146 -0.58 -1.41 11.39
N ASP A 147 -0.59 -1.74 12.69
CA ASP A 147 -1.75 -1.50 13.55
C ASP A 147 -2.06 -0.01 13.63
N GLN A 148 -3.35 0.32 13.71
CA GLN A 148 -3.84 1.67 13.64
C GLN A 148 -4.66 2.00 14.88
N ASN A 149 -4.65 3.27 15.26
CA ASN A 149 -5.47 3.73 16.36
C ASN A 149 -6.90 3.95 15.88
N VAL A 150 -7.86 3.27 16.51
CA VAL A 150 -9.26 3.37 16.15
C VAL A 150 -10.09 3.84 17.34
N GLN A 151 -11.06 4.69 17.06
CA GLN A 151 -12.02 5.20 18.03
C GLN A 151 -13.44 4.87 17.56
N VAL A 152 -14.22 4.30 18.48
CA VAL A 152 -15.66 4.07 18.30
C VAL A 152 -16.38 4.50 19.56
N ALA A 153 -17.31 5.45 19.43
CA ALA A 153 -17.92 6.13 20.57
C ALA A 153 -16.85 6.65 21.56
N GLN A 154 -16.80 6.12 22.78
CA GLN A 154 -15.83 6.51 23.81
C GLN A 154 -14.62 5.56 23.90
N ALA A 155 -14.58 4.47 23.12
CA ALA A 155 -13.51 3.49 23.19
C ALA A 155 -12.43 3.78 22.16
N VAL A 156 -11.18 3.89 22.62
CA VAL A 156 -9.97 3.97 21.79
C VAL A 156 -9.14 2.72 21.98
N PHE A 157 -8.69 2.10 20.89
CA PHE A 157 -7.85 0.90 20.92
C PHE A 157 -7.05 0.76 19.62
N ASN A 158 -6.04 -0.10 19.61
CA ASN A 158 -5.27 -0.41 18.40
C ASN A 158 -5.78 -1.70 17.77
N THR A 159 -5.91 -1.70 16.44
CA THR A 159 -6.29 -2.87 15.64
C THR A 159 -5.87 -2.66 14.20
N GLN A 160 -5.97 -3.69 13.36
CA GLN A 160 -5.78 -3.57 11.92
C GLN A 160 -7.15 -3.58 11.22
N PRO A 161 -7.74 -2.41 10.93
CA PRO A 161 -9.02 -2.33 10.24
C PRO A 161 -8.90 -2.83 8.80
N GLN A 162 -9.87 -3.65 8.39
CA GLN A 162 -9.99 -4.19 7.04
C GLN A 162 -11.25 -3.63 6.38
N TYR A 163 -11.09 -3.05 5.20
CA TYR A 163 -12.14 -2.43 4.40
C TYR A 163 -12.47 -3.35 3.24
N THR A 164 -13.68 -3.88 3.20
CA THR A 164 -14.16 -4.74 2.12
C THR A 164 -15.12 -3.97 1.22
N PHE A 165 -14.76 -3.88 -0.06
CA PHE A 165 -15.52 -3.21 -1.12
C PHE A 165 -16.10 -4.25 -2.07
N GLU A 166 -17.41 -4.15 -2.33
CA GLU A 166 -18.10 -5.01 -3.31
C GLU A 166 -17.81 -4.60 -4.76
N ARG A 167 -17.39 -3.35 -4.98
CA ARG A 167 -17.10 -2.79 -6.31
C ARG A 167 -15.65 -2.35 -6.40
N GLY A 168 -14.98 -2.72 -7.50
CA GLY A 168 -13.62 -2.28 -7.79
C GLY A 168 -13.47 -0.76 -7.83
N SER A 169 -14.40 -0.08 -8.50
CA SER A 169 -14.41 1.38 -8.61
C SER A 169 -14.48 2.11 -7.26
N ASP A 170 -15.20 1.55 -6.28
CA ASP A 170 -15.31 2.13 -4.94
C ASP A 170 -14.00 1.94 -4.16
N CYS A 171 -13.35 0.78 -4.34
CA CYS A 171 -12.02 0.52 -3.81
C CYS A 171 -10.98 1.46 -4.42
N ASP A 172 -11.04 1.73 -5.72
CA ASP A 172 -10.13 2.66 -6.40
C ASP A 172 -10.29 4.08 -5.86
N LYS A 173 -11.52 4.61 -5.80
CA LYS A 173 -11.80 5.94 -5.21
C LYS A 173 -11.29 6.05 -3.78
N PHE A 174 -11.47 5.02 -2.96
CA PHE A 174 -10.95 4.99 -1.60
C PHE A 174 -9.42 5.05 -1.58
N GLN A 175 -8.75 4.23 -2.39
CA GLN A 175 -7.29 4.21 -2.49
C GLN A 175 -6.75 5.56 -3.00
N GLU A 176 -7.40 6.17 -3.98
CA GLU A 176 -7.06 7.49 -4.51
C GLU A 176 -7.18 8.58 -3.45
N ALA A 177 -8.28 8.58 -2.69
CA ALA A 177 -8.50 9.55 -1.62
C ALA A 177 -7.41 9.46 -0.53
N VAL A 178 -7.05 8.23 -0.13
CA VAL A 178 -6.00 7.95 0.86
C VAL A 178 -4.61 8.33 0.33
N LEU A 179 -4.28 7.94 -0.90
CA LEU A 179 -2.96 8.20 -1.50
C LEU A 179 -2.82 9.64 -2.01
N GLY A 180 -3.90 10.38 -2.24
CA GLY A 180 -3.87 11.71 -2.85
C GLY A 180 -3.34 11.71 -4.28
N VAL A 181 -3.54 10.62 -5.02
CA VAL A 181 -3.13 10.45 -6.43
C VAL A 181 -4.23 9.69 -7.17
N ALA A 182 -4.34 9.85 -8.48
CA ALA A 182 -5.22 9.02 -9.30
C ALA A 182 -4.60 7.64 -9.52
N VAL A 183 -5.40 6.57 -9.47
CA VAL A 183 -4.97 5.19 -9.70
C VAL A 183 -5.44 4.81 -11.10
N LEU A 184 -4.52 4.79 -12.06
CA LEU A 184 -4.83 4.54 -13.48
C LEU A 184 -4.86 3.04 -13.81
N PHE A 185 -4.18 2.24 -13.01
CA PHE A 185 -4.03 0.82 -13.23
C PHE A 185 -3.83 0.11 -11.90
N VAL A 186 -4.51 -1.02 -11.74
CA VAL A 186 -4.28 -2.01 -10.69
C VAL A 186 -4.32 -3.38 -11.35
N ALA A 187 -3.35 -4.22 -11.02
CA ALA A 187 -3.34 -5.61 -11.47
C ALA A 187 -2.68 -6.53 -10.43
N GLY A 188 -3.20 -7.75 -10.36
CA GLY A 188 -2.57 -8.85 -9.66
C GLY A 188 -1.34 -9.35 -10.41
N VAL A 189 -0.22 -9.38 -9.70
CA VAL A 189 1.04 -9.93 -10.17
C VAL A 189 1.29 -11.28 -9.48
N ALA A 190 1.57 -12.30 -10.28
CA ALA A 190 2.00 -13.59 -9.76
C ALA A 190 3.42 -13.47 -9.21
N GLU A 191 4.27 -12.73 -9.92
CA GLU A 191 5.67 -12.58 -9.57
C GLU A 191 6.24 -11.25 -10.11
N ILE A 192 7.07 -10.57 -9.32
CA ILE A 192 7.98 -9.52 -9.75
C ILE A 192 9.37 -9.91 -9.27
N VAL A 193 10.35 -9.98 -10.17
CA VAL A 193 11.76 -10.27 -9.82
C VAL A 193 12.65 -9.14 -10.28
N SER A 194 13.48 -8.60 -9.37
CA SER A 194 14.52 -7.63 -9.71
C SER A 194 15.89 -8.29 -9.93
N LYS A 195 16.59 -7.90 -11.00
CA LYS A 195 17.92 -8.48 -11.32
C LYS A 195 19.08 -7.90 -10.51
N GLY A 196 18.94 -6.71 -9.92
CA GLY A 196 20.04 -6.05 -9.19
C GLY A 196 20.11 -6.39 -7.71
N ARG A 197 18.96 -6.44 -7.02
CA ARG A 197 18.89 -6.57 -5.55
C ARG A 197 18.27 -7.88 -5.05
N GLY A 198 17.62 -8.65 -5.94
CA GLY A 198 16.87 -9.85 -5.54
C GLY A 198 15.61 -9.51 -4.75
N GLU A 199 15.06 -8.31 -4.96
CA GLU A 199 13.71 -7.97 -4.52
C GLU A 199 12.71 -8.79 -5.31
N GLU A 200 11.80 -9.45 -4.59
CA GLU A 200 10.76 -10.28 -5.14
C GLU A 200 9.40 -9.88 -4.58
N ALA A 201 8.39 -9.81 -5.44
CA ALA A 201 6.99 -9.68 -5.02
C ALA A 201 6.24 -10.88 -5.58
N ILE A 202 5.73 -11.74 -4.71
CA ILE A 202 4.99 -12.93 -5.12
C ILE A 202 3.55 -12.75 -4.69
N SER A 203 2.62 -12.94 -5.62
CA SER A 203 1.18 -12.82 -5.36
C SER A 203 0.82 -11.48 -4.71
N GLN A 204 1.11 -10.39 -5.40
CA GLN A 204 0.89 -9.01 -4.92
C GLN A 204 0.11 -8.18 -5.93
N ASN A 205 -0.13 -6.91 -5.59
CA ASN A 205 -0.71 -5.93 -6.49
C ASN A 205 0.35 -4.95 -6.97
N LEU A 206 0.24 -4.58 -8.24
CA LEU A 206 0.99 -3.50 -8.85
C LEU A 206 0.01 -2.40 -9.28
N ARG A 207 0.38 -1.16 -9.02
CA ARG A 207 -0.40 0.02 -9.39
C ARG A 207 0.40 0.97 -10.26
N ILE A 208 -0.27 1.66 -11.18
CA ILE A 208 0.28 2.86 -11.83
C ILE A 208 -0.56 4.04 -11.37
N CYS A 209 0.09 4.99 -10.73
CA CYS A 209 -0.53 6.14 -10.11
C CYS A 209 -0.09 7.42 -10.83
N ARG A 210 -0.99 8.42 -10.89
CA ARG A 210 -0.71 9.76 -11.41
C ARG A 210 -0.86 10.80 -10.30
N SER A 211 0.19 11.55 -10.05
CA SER A 211 0.16 12.67 -9.10
C SER A 211 -0.71 13.82 -9.62
N THR A 212 -0.99 14.79 -8.75
CA THR A 212 -1.66 16.04 -9.13
C THR A 212 -0.84 16.88 -10.11
N THR A 213 0.49 16.71 -10.14
CA THR A 213 1.38 17.34 -11.13
C THR A 213 1.41 16.62 -12.48
N GLY A 214 0.67 15.51 -12.61
CA GLY A 214 0.64 14.68 -13.82
C GLY A 214 1.74 13.62 -13.91
N ALA A 215 2.70 13.62 -12.98
CA ALA A 215 3.78 12.63 -12.96
C ALA A 215 3.26 11.22 -12.66
N LEU A 216 3.80 10.23 -13.37
CA LEU A 216 3.41 8.82 -13.23
C LEU A 216 4.41 8.05 -12.37
N SER A 217 3.90 7.12 -11.57
CA SER A 217 4.72 6.22 -10.75
C SER A 217 4.15 4.80 -10.71
N LEU A 218 5.04 3.83 -10.69
CA LEU A 218 4.76 2.42 -10.45
C LEU A 218 4.85 2.15 -8.95
N LEU A 219 3.77 1.66 -8.34
CA LEU A 219 3.72 1.33 -6.92
C LEU A 219 3.49 -0.18 -6.75
N PHE A 220 4.39 -0.85 -6.02
CA PHE A 220 4.24 -2.27 -5.71
C PHE A 220 4.84 -2.59 -4.35
N PHE A 221 4.32 -3.64 -3.72
CA PHE A 221 4.85 -4.16 -2.46
C PHE A 221 5.81 -5.30 -2.76
N ALA A 222 7.03 -5.24 -2.23
CA ALA A 222 7.99 -6.33 -2.37
C ALA A 222 8.47 -6.82 -1.00
N ASN A 223 8.84 -8.11 -0.97
CA ASN A 223 9.44 -8.75 0.17
C ASN A 223 10.88 -9.12 -0.19
N SER A 224 11.84 -8.39 0.37
CA SER A 224 13.25 -8.69 0.14
C SER A 224 13.67 -9.96 0.90
N GLN A 225 13.97 -11.04 0.19
CA GLN A 225 14.47 -12.28 0.81
C GLN A 225 15.84 -12.08 1.51
N ARG A 226 16.63 -11.08 1.08
CA ARG A 226 18.00 -10.88 1.58
C ARG A 226 18.10 -10.02 2.84
N LYS A 227 17.06 -9.25 3.19
CA LYS A 227 17.12 -8.26 4.28
C LYS A 227 15.87 -8.19 5.16
N GLU A 228 14.91 -9.10 5.01
CA GLU A 228 13.62 -9.10 5.74
C GLU A 228 12.88 -7.73 5.71
N LYS A 229 12.95 -7.01 4.59
CA LYS A 229 12.25 -5.71 4.46
C LYS A 229 11.06 -5.86 3.53
N LYS A 230 9.90 -6.12 4.14
CA LYS A 230 8.58 -5.93 3.54
C LYS A 230 8.34 -4.44 3.36
N ARG A 231 8.26 -3.94 2.13
CA ARG A 231 8.03 -2.51 1.88
C ARG A 231 7.40 -2.23 0.53
N TYR A 232 6.81 -1.05 0.44
CA TYR A 232 6.40 -0.49 -0.84
C TYR A 232 7.56 0.18 -1.56
N TYR A 233 7.57 0.00 -2.88
CA TYR A 233 8.41 0.72 -3.81
C TYR A 233 7.53 1.62 -4.66
N SER A 234 7.90 2.90 -4.74
CA SER A 234 7.35 3.84 -5.72
C SER A 234 8.49 4.17 -6.69
N LEU A 235 8.34 3.71 -7.92
CA LEU A 235 9.30 3.93 -9.00
C LEU A 235 8.69 4.93 -9.99
N PRO A 236 9.27 6.12 -10.15
CA PRO A 236 8.88 7.06 -11.19
C PRO A 236 8.93 6.43 -12.59
N VAL A 237 7.93 6.69 -13.43
CA VAL A 237 7.86 6.10 -14.78
C VAL A 237 8.96 6.64 -15.70
N ASP A 238 9.43 7.87 -15.48
CA ASP A 238 10.57 8.47 -16.17
C ASP A 238 11.91 7.73 -15.89
N ALA A 239 11.98 6.96 -14.80
CA ALA A 239 13.11 6.09 -14.50
C ALA A 239 13.07 4.74 -15.25
N ILE A 240 12.07 4.53 -16.12
CA ILE A 240 11.94 3.34 -16.96
C ILE A 240 12.49 3.66 -18.36
N ASP A 241 13.61 3.03 -18.73
CA ASP A 241 14.25 3.22 -20.04
C ASP A 241 13.47 2.50 -21.16
N SER A 242 13.08 1.25 -20.91
CA SER A 242 12.32 0.48 -21.90
C SER A 242 11.50 -0.65 -21.29
N VAL A 243 10.43 -1.01 -22.01
CA VAL A 243 9.55 -2.14 -21.68
C VAL A 243 9.49 -3.10 -22.87
N GLU A 244 9.79 -4.37 -22.62
CA GLU A 244 9.63 -5.47 -23.58
C GLU A 244 8.35 -6.26 -23.22
N PRO A 245 7.31 -6.22 -24.07
CA PRO A 245 6.09 -7.00 -23.87
C PRO A 245 6.38 -8.50 -23.85
N PRO A 246 5.48 -9.32 -23.26
CA PRO A 246 5.70 -10.75 -23.21
C PRO A 246 5.56 -11.37 -24.61
N LYS A 247 6.55 -12.19 -25.01
CA LYS A 247 6.56 -12.87 -26.32
C LYS A 247 5.42 -13.88 -26.51
N LYS A 248 4.85 -14.38 -25.41
CA LYS A 248 3.72 -15.31 -25.37
C LYS A 248 2.99 -15.20 -24.04
N SER A 249 1.77 -15.73 -23.97
CA SER A 249 1.00 -15.81 -22.71
C SER A 249 1.79 -16.55 -21.63
N GLY A 250 1.67 -16.11 -20.37
CA GLY A 250 2.37 -16.70 -19.23
C GLY A 250 3.87 -16.38 -19.18
N LYS A 251 4.36 -15.41 -19.96
CA LYS A 251 5.71 -14.88 -19.82
C LYS A 251 5.71 -13.48 -19.19
N PRO A 252 6.77 -13.12 -18.47
CA PRO A 252 6.83 -11.82 -17.81
C PRO A 252 7.06 -10.69 -18.82
N VAL A 253 6.53 -9.52 -18.51
CA VAL A 253 6.99 -8.25 -19.08
C VAL A 253 8.39 -7.96 -18.53
N GLN A 254 9.32 -7.57 -19.39
CA GLN A 254 10.65 -7.14 -18.93
C GLN A 254 10.71 -5.61 -18.97
N MET A 255 11.20 -5.02 -17.89
CA MET A 255 11.32 -3.58 -17.72
C MET A 255 12.77 -3.25 -17.38
N LYS A 256 13.42 -2.44 -18.22
CA LYS A 256 14.77 -1.92 -17.98
C LYS A 256 14.65 -0.54 -17.34
N LEU A 257 15.43 -0.32 -16.29
CA LEU A 257 15.41 0.93 -15.56
C LEU A 257 16.63 1.78 -15.93
N ALA A 258 16.42 3.08 -16.10
CA ALA A 258 17.50 4.04 -16.25
C ALA A 258 18.31 4.10 -14.95
N THR A 259 19.64 4.22 -15.02
CA THR A 259 20.49 4.29 -13.81
C THR A 259 20.56 5.70 -13.21
N SER A 260 19.55 6.53 -13.47
CA SER A 260 19.50 7.94 -13.07
C SER A 260 19.23 8.17 -11.57
N SER A 261 18.63 7.19 -10.88
CA SER A 261 18.35 7.26 -9.46
C SER A 261 19.00 6.11 -8.70
N GLU A 262 19.24 6.29 -7.40
CA GLU A 262 19.80 5.23 -6.54
C GLU A 262 18.93 3.97 -6.57
N LEU A 263 17.61 4.12 -6.49
CA LEU A 263 16.68 2.99 -6.51
C LEU A 263 16.72 2.23 -7.84
N SER A 264 16.69 2.96 -8.96
CA SER A 264 16.71 2.35 -10.29
C SER A 264 18.08 1.71 -10.60
N ALA A 265 19.18 2.32 -10.14
CA ALA A 265 20.51 1.72 -10.19
C ALA A 265 20.62 0.42 -9.36
N GLN A 266 19.92 0.35 -8.22
CA GLN A 266 19.87 -0.87 -7.40
C GLN A 266 19.01 -1.97 -8.01
N LEU A 267 17.85 -1.65 -8.58
CA LEU A 267 16.93 -2.64 -9.14
C LEU A 267 17.40 -3.15 -10.52
N LYS A 268 17.99 -2.26 -11.33
CA LYS A 268 18.48 -2.46 -12.72
C LYS A 268 17.41 -2.85 -13.74
N ALA A 269 16.67 -3.91 -13.46
CA ALA A 269 15.58 -4.41 -14.29
C ALA A 269 14.56 -5.15 -13.43
N LEU A 270 13.29 -5.10 -13.87
CA LEU A 270 12.17 -5.84 -13.28
C LEU A 270 11.59 -6.80 -14.31
N ASN A 271 11.33 -8.03 -13.91
CA ASN A 271 10.51 -8.98 -14.67
C ASN A 271 9.17 -9.12 -13.95
N ILE A 272 8.06 -8.82 -14.63
CA ILE A 272 6.72 -8.78 -14.03
C ILE A 272 5.84 -9.82 -14.71
N LEU A 273 5.45 -10.86 -13.97
CA LEU A 273 4.49 -11.86 -14.40
C LEU A 273 3.10 -11.51 -13.83
N PHE A 274 2.16 -11.19 -14.72
CA PHE A 274 0.77 -10.92 -14.35
C PHE A 274 -0.02 -12.22 -14.18
N ILE A 275 -1.00 -12.19 -13.27
CA ILE A 275 -1.96 -13.29 -13.13
C ILE A 275 -2.87 -13.32 -14.38
N ASP A 276 -3.41 -12.16 -14.75
CA ASP A 276 -4.28 -12.03 -15.92
C ASP A 276 -3.45 -11.58 -17.15
N GLY A 277 -3.47 -12.37 -18.23
CA GLY A 277 -2.68 -12.10 -19.44
C GLY A 277 -3.04 -10.80 -20.17
N ASN A 278 -4.25 -10.26 -19.94
CA ASN A 278 -4.69 -8.98 -20.48
C ASN A 278 -4.03 -7.79 -19.77
N ASP A 279 -3.61 -7.95 -18.51
CA ASP A 279 -3.02 -6.86 -17.74
C ASP A 279 -1.63 -6.47 -18.24
N ALA A 280 -0.86 -7.43 -18.74
CA ALA A 280 0.41 -7.14 -19.43
C ALA A 280 0.21 -6.20 -20.63
N LYS A 281 -0.84 -6.44 -21.44
CA LYS A 281 -1.17 -5.63 -22.61
C LYS A 281 -1.64 -4.23 -22.20
N ARG A 282 -2.53 -4.15 -21.21
CA ARG A 282 -3.01 -2.88 -20.65
C ARG A 282 -1.87 -2.05 -20.09
N MET A 283 -0.96 -2.66 -19.34
CA MET A 283 0.22 -1.99 -18.80
C MET A 283 1.09 -1.45 -19.93
N CYS A 284 1.43 -2.27 -20.94
CA CYS A 284 2.28 -1.83 -22.06
C CYS A 284 1.62 -0.68 -22.85
N THR A 285 0.30 -0.70 -23.01
CA THR A 285 -0.45 0.38 -23.68
C THR A 285 -0.36 1.67 -22.88
N LEU A 286 -0.51 1.61 -21.56
CA LEU A 286 -0.38 2.78 -20.69
C LEU A 286 1.05 3.32 -20.70
N MET A 287 2.07 2.45 -20.63
CA MET A 287 3.47 2.85 -20.71
C MET A 287 3.80 3.50 -22.06
N GLN A 288 3.27 2.98 -23.17
CA GLN A 288 3.43 3.59 -24.49
C GLN A 288 2.78 4.99 -24.56
N ALA A 289 1.60 5.16 -23.96
CA ALA A 289 0.93 6.47 -23.86
C ALA A 289 1.65 7.46 -22.94
N ALA A 290 2.57 6.97 -22.10
CA ALA A 290 3.46 7.76 -21.25
C ALA A 290 4.86 7.96 -21.88
N ASP A 291 4.98 7.76 -23.19
CA ASP A 291 6.22 7.90 -23.97
C ASP A 291 7.37 6.98 -23.55
N VAL A 292 7.07 5.89 -22.83
CA VAL A 292 8.07 4.86 -22.51
C VAL A 292 8.35 4.01 -23.74
N LYS A 293 9.64 3.83 -24.07
CA LYS A 293 10.07 3.04 -25.22
C LYS A 293 9.63 1.58 -25.09
N ILE A 294 8.81 1.12 -26.04
CA ILE A 294 8.43 -0.28 -26.16
C ILE A 294 9.39 -0.99 -27.14
N THR A 295 10.11 -1.99 -26.67
CA THR A 295 11.10 -2.74 -27.49
C THR A 295 10.62 -4.15 -27.82
N GLY A 296 11.11 -4.72 -28.92
CA GLY A 296 10.83 -6.13 -29.28
C GLY A 296 9.48 -6.37 -29.94
N ARG A 297 8.89 -5.34 -30.56
CA ARG A 297 7.84 -5.51 -31.57
C ARG A 297 8.46 -5.77 -32.93
#